data_AF-A0A3M2SHM8-F1
#
_entry.id   AF-A0A3M2SHM8-F1
#
_cell.length_a   1.000
_cell.length_b   1.000
_cell.length_c   1.000
_cell.angle_alpha   90.00
_cell.angle_beta   90.00
_cell.angle_gamma   90.00
#
_symmetry.space_group_name_H-M   'P 1'
#
loop_
_entity.id
_entity.type
_entity.pdbx_description
1 polymer ?
#
loop_
_entity_poly.entity_id
_entity_poly.type
_entity_poly.pdbx_seq_one_letter_code
_entity_poly.pdbx_strand_id
1 'polypeptide(L)'
;MSTPLISDVDRSLILSALGRLMASRYAFIGALADINEAISLTRQAVDTPSVKVAVSSQRRGDLAVLLQQRFLRTKAEPDLEESTRLSKRAMEILPDGHHDLSKH
;
A
#
# COMPACT_ATOMS: atom_id res chain seq x y z
N MET A 1 -27.34 -15.16 13.53
CA MET A 1 -27.32 -13.70 13.32
C MET A 1 -25.87 -13.30 13.21
N SER A 2 -25.39 -12.98 12.00
CA SER A 2 -23.98 -12.70 11.72
C SER A 2 -23.82 -11.26 11.25
N THR A 3 -23.39 -10.38 12.14
CA THR A 3 -22.73 -9.11 11.82
C THR A 3 -21.40 -9.13 12.58
N PRO A 4 -20.24 -8.82 11.97
CA PRO A 4 -20.06 -7.57 11.23
C PRO A 4 -19.05 -7.65 10.05
N LEU A 5 -19.51 -7.53 8.81
CA LEU A 5 -18.63 -7.18 7.68
C LEU A 5 -18.17 -5.70 7.76
N ILE A 6 -18.76 -4.92 8.67
CA ILE A 6 -18.50 -3.49 8.87
C ILE A 6 -17.23 -3.25 9.72
N SER A 7 -16.76 -4.18 10.56
CA SER A 7 -15.64 -3.90 11.48
C SER A 7 -14.24 -3.98 10.84
N ASP A 8 -14.01 -4.89 9.90
CA ASP A 8 -12.68 -5.09 9.29
C ASP A 8 -12.36 -4.04 8.23
N VAL A 9 -13.37 -3.60 7.47
CA VAL A 9 -13.21 -2.51 6.50
C VAL A 9 -12.81 -1.22 7.21
N ASP A 10 -13.47 -0.91 8.33
CA ASP A 10 -13.16 0.27 9.14
C ASP A 10 -11.75 0.17 9.74
N ARG A 11 -11.37 -1.01 10.26
CA ARG A 11 -10.01 -1.25 10.77
C ARG A 11 -8.95 -1.03 9.70
N SER A 12 -9.14 -1.54 8.48
CA SER A 12 -8.18 -1.34 7.41
C SER A 12 -8.03 0.12 7.00
N LEU A 13 -9.12 0.88 6.97
CA LEU A 13 -9.07 2.30 6.60
C LEU A 13 -8.31 3.12 7.65
N ILE A 14 -8.54 2.83 8.93
CA ILE A 14 -7.82 3.45 10.05
C ILE A 14 -6.32 3.13 9.97
N LEU A 15 -5.96 1.86 9.72
CA LEU A 15 -4.57 1.45 9.57
C LEU A 15 -3.88 2.17 8.41
N SER A 16 -4.54 2.28 7.26
CA SER A 16 -4.00 3.04 6.11
C SER A 16 -3.85 4.53 6.42
N ALA A 17 -4.81 5.13 7.13
CA ALA A 17 -4.73 6.53 7.54
C ALA A 17 -3.56 6.78 8.50
N LEU A 18 -3.40 5.92 9.51
CA LEU A 18 -2.29 6.02 10.46
C LEU A 18 -0.94 5.78 9.77
N GLY A 19 -0.86 4.81 8.86
CA GLY A 19 0.34 4.56 8.05
C GLY A 19 0.76 5.77 7.24
N ARG A 20 -0.20 6.46 6.58
CA ARG A 20 0.08 7.72 5.86
C ARG A 20 0.55 8.85 6.78
N LEU A 21 -0.02 8.97 7.97
CA LEU A 21 0.43 9.98 8.95
C LEU A 21 1.89 9.73 9.36
N MET A 22 2.27 8.48 9.63
CA MET A 22 3.65 8.12 9.96
C MET A 22 4.59 8.36 8.77
N ALA A 23 4.14 8.10 7.54
CA ALA A 23 4.90 8.43 6.33
C ALA A 23 5.13 9.93 6.16
N SER A 24 4.11 10.76 6.41
CA SER A 24 4.25 12.22 6.41
C SER A 24 5.21 12.69 7.50
N ARG A 25 5.15 12.10 8.69
CA ARG A 25 6.09 12.39 9.78
C ARG A 25 7.52 12.02 9.39
N TYR A 26 7.72 10.85 8.77
CA TYR A 26 9.01 10.46 8.21
C TYR A 26 9.51 11.46 7.15
N ALA A 27 8.65 11.89 6.22
CA ALA A 27 9.05 12.84 5.18
C ALA A 27 9.53 14.17 5.76
N PHE A 28 9.00 14.59 6.91
CA PHE A 28 9.37 15.83 7.58
C PHE A 28 10.58 15.67 8.53
N ILE A 29 10.60 14.62 9.35
CA ILE A 29 11.58 14.42 10.44
C ILE A 29 12.75 13.52 10.01
N GLY A 30 12.52 12.60 9.07
CA GLY A 30 13.51 11.63 8.59
C GLY A 30 13.78 10.45 9.54
N ALA A 31 12.95 10.26 10.57
CA ALA A 31 13.14 9.20 11.56
C ALA A 31 12.79 7.82 10.97
N LEU A 32 13.77 6.91 10.90
CA LEU A 32 13.56 5.56 10.34
C LEU A 32 12.48 4.74 11.09
N ALA A 33 12.27 5.02 12.37
CA ALA A 33 11.19 4.39 13.15
C ALA A 33 9.81 4.68 12.53
N ASP A 34 9.60 5.89 12.02
CA ASP A 34 8.31 6.34 11.47
C ASP A 34 7.97 5.61 10.18
N ILE A 35 8.94 5.48 9.27
CA ILE A 35 8.72 4.73 8.03
C ILE A 35 8.57 3.23 8.29
N ASN A 36 9.26 2.68 9.28
CA ASN A 36 9.07 1.30 9.69
C ASN A 36 7.66 1.04 10.24
N GLU A 37 7.15 1.97 11.06
CA GLU A 37 5.79 1.91 11.58
C GLU A 37 4.75 2.09 10.47
N ALA A 38 4.97 3.05 9.55
CA ALA A 38 4.13 3.24 8.37
C ALA A 38 4.00 1.95 7.53
N ILE A 39 5.13 1.27 7.28
CA ILE A 39 5.16 0.01 6.54
C ILE A 39 4.39 -1.08 7.29
N SER A 40 4.62 -1.21 8.60
CA SER A 40 3.94 -2.21 9.45
C SER A 40 2.42 -2.05 9.42
N LEU A 41 1.93 -0.81 9.61
CA LEU A 41 0.51 -0.50 9.58
C LEU A 41 -0.11 -0.75 8.20
N THR A 42 0.59 -0.37 7.14
CA THR A 42 0.10 -0.54 5.77
C THR A 42 0.09 -2.02 5.37
N ARG A 43 1.02 -2.85 5.86
CA ARG A 43 0.96 -4.32 5.70
C ARG A 43 -0.29 -4.90 6.35
N GLN A 44 -0.56 -4.54 7.60
CA GLN A 44 -1.79 -4.98 8.28
C GLN A 44 -3.05 -4.56 7.52
N ALA A 45 -3.04 -3.36 6.93
CA ALA A 45 -4.13 -2.91 6.07
C ALA A 45 -4.24 -3.79 4.81
N VAL A 46 -3.14 -4.12 4.12
CA VAL A 46 -3.13 -5.00 2.94
C VAL A 46 -3.66 -6.40 3.27
N ASP A 47 -3.32 -6.94 4.43
CA ASP A 47 -3.73 -8.28 4.87
C ASP A 47 -5.20 -8.34 5.30
N THR A 48 -5.85 -7.20 5.49
CA THR A 48 -7.28 -7.15 5.84
C THR A 48 -8.14 -7.41 4.58
N PRO A 49 -9.00 -8.44 4.58
CA PRO A 49 -9.87 -8.76 3.45
C PRO A 49 -10.74 -7.58 3.05
N SER A 50 -10.87 -7.34 1.75
CA SER A 50 -11.80 -6.36 1.20
C SER A 50 -12.41 -6.90 -0.08
N VAL A 51 -13.73 -6.83 -0.18
CA VAL A 51 -14.46 -7.11 -1.42
C VAL A 51 -14.31 -5.98 -2.45
N LYS A 52 -13.88 -4.79 -2.00
CA LYS A 52 -13.61 -3.64 -2.87
C LYS A 52 -12.20 -3.74 -3.42
N VAL A 53 -12.14 -4.18 -4.68
CA VAL A 53 -10.92 -4.35 -5.47
C VAL A 53 -10.05 -3.07 -5.48
N ALA A 54 -10.66 -1.90 -5.71
CA ALA A 54 -9.96 -0.62 -5.71
C ALA A 54 -9.24 -0.32 -4.36
N VAL A 55 -9.90 -0.60 -3.23
CA VAL A 55 -9.33 -0.41 -1.89
C VAL A 55 -8.16 -1.38 -1.67
N SER A 56 -8.24 -2.60 -2.19
CA SER A 56 -7.14 -3.56 -2.16
C SER A 56 -5.93 -3.09 -2.97
N SER A 57 -6.15 -2.59 -4.19
CA SER A 57 -5.07 -2.06 -5.04
C SER A 57 -4.41 -0.83 -4.45
N GLN A 58 -5.20 0.12 -3.93
CA GLN A 58 -4.68 1.33 -3.31
C GLN A 58 -3.75 1.00 -2.14
N ARG A 59 -4.15 0.10 -1.23
CA ARG A 59 -3.33 -0.31 -0.08
C ARG A 59 -2.00 -0.94 -0.50
N ARG A 60 -1.98 -1.73 -1.59
CA ARG A 60 -0.73 -2.28 -2.16
C ARG A 60 0.15 -1.21 -2.77
N GLY A 61 -0.43 -0.23 -3.46
CA GLY A 61 0.28 0.93 -3.99
C GLY A 61 0.92 1.77 -2.88
N ASP A 62 0.16 2.07 -1.82
CA ASP A 62 0.65 2.79 -0.64
C ASP A 62 1.85 2.04 -0.01
N LEU A 63 1.75 0.71 0.15
CA LEU A 63 2.86 -0.10 0.70
C LEU A 63 4.10 -0.07 -0.22
N ALA A 64 3.92 -0.15 -1.53
CA ALA A 64 5.02 -0.07 -2.48
C ALA A 64 5.78 1.26 -2.38
N VAL A 65 5.06 2.38 -2.28
CA VAL A 65 5.67 3.71 -2.12
C VAL A 65 6.50 3.79 -0.85
N LEU A 66 5.99 3.28 0.28
CA LEU A 66 6.71 3.29 1.56
C LEU A 66 7.99 2.44 1.50
N LEU A 67 7.93 1.27 0.89
CA LEU A 67 9.09 0.41 0.71
C LEU A 67 10.14 1.07 -0.19
N GLN A 68 9.73 1.70 -1.29
CA GLN A 68 10.63 2.48 -2.13
C GLN A 68 11.30 3.63 -1.34
N GLN A 69 10.54 4.38 -0.55
CA GLN A 69 11.08 5.45 0.30
C GLN A 69 12.11 4.93 1.30
N ARG A 70 11.87 3.78 1.91
CA ARG A 70 12.82 3.15 2.84
C ARG A 70 14.06 2.62 2.13
N PHE A 71 13.90 2.02 0.95
CA PHE A 71 15.03 1.62 0.09
C PHE A 71 15.91 2.82 -0.26
N LEU A 72 15.33 3.95 -0.68
CA LEU A 72 16.12 5.13 -1.04
C LEU A 72 17.02 5.60 0.10
N ARG A 73 16.58 5.42 1.35
CA ARG A 73 17.32 5.79 2.56
C ARG A 73 18.31 4.74 3.04
N THR A 74 17.93 3.46 3.01
CA THR A 74 18.69 2.35 3.65
C THR A 74 19.46 1.49 2.66
N LYS A 75 19.12 1.56 1.38
CA LYS A 75 19.58 0.67 0.30
C LYS A 75 19.27 -0.81 0.54
N ALA A 76 18.27 -1.11 1.37
CA ALA A 76 17.82 -2.47 1.60
C ALA A 76 17.12 -3.05 0.36
N GLU A 77 17.83 -3.86 -0.42
CA GLU A 77 17.31 -4.49 -1.65
C GLU A 77 15.96 -5.21 -1.49
N PRO A 78 15.68 -5.94 -0.39
CA PRO A 78 14.38 -6.59 -0.21
C PRO A 78 13.19 -5.63 -0.30
N ASP A 79 13.36 -4.36 0.10
CA ASP A 79 12.31 -3.36 0.00
C ASP A 79 12.03 -2.98 -1.46
N LEU A 80 13.08 -2.87 -2.28
CA LEU A 80 12.94 -2.54 -3.69
C LEU A 80 12.26 -3.68 -4.46
N GLU A 81 12.65 -4.93 -4.17
CA GLU A 81 12.06 -6.12 -4.78
C GLU A 81 10.57 -6.23 -4.46
N GLU A 82 10.21 -6.05 -3.18
CA GLU A 82 8.82 -6.11 -2.76
C GLU A 82 8.00 -4.94 -3.29
N SER A 83 8.54 -3.71 -3.27
CA SER A 83 7.92 -2.55 -3.90
C SER A 83 7.58 -2.84 -5.36
N THR A 84 8.52 -3.40 -6.12
CA THR A 84 8.33 -3.74 -7.54
C THR A 84 7.21 -4.77 -7.73
N ARG A 85 7.19 -5.82 -6.90
CA ARG A 85 6.16 -6.86 -6.94
C ARG A 85 4.77 -6.29 -6.63
N LEU A 86 4.66 -5.43 -5.63
CA LEU A 86 3.39 -4.81 -5.22
C LEU A 86 2.87 -3.84 -6.28
N SER A 87 3.74 -3.02 -6.88
CA SER A 87 3.34 -2.10 -7.96
C SER A 87 2.78 -2.84 -9.17
N LYS A 88 3.41 -3.95 -9.59
CA LYS A 88 2.90 -4.80 -10.69
C LYS A 88 1.51 -5.34 -10.38
N ARG A 89 1.31 -5.89 -9.18
CA ARG A 89 0.00 -6.40 -8.74
C ARG A 89 -1.08 -5.32 -8.61
N ALA A 90 -0.69 -4.09 -8.27
CA ALA A 90 -1.63 -2.97 -8.21
C ALA A 90 -2.10 -2.56 -9.62
N MET A 91 -1.25 -2.69 -10.63
CA MET A 91 -1.56 -2.40 -12.03
C MET A 91 -2.42 -3.46 -12.72
N GLU A 92 -2.27 -4.74 -12.37
CA GLU A 92 -3.07 -5.86 -12.92
C GLU A 92 -4.60 -5.72 -12.72
N ILE A 93 -5.02 -4.75 -11.90
CA ILE A 93 -6.41 -4.54 -11.48
C ILE A 93 -7.06 -3.32 -12.15
N LEU A 94 -6.27 -2.43 -12.77
CA LEU A 94 -6.83 -1.44 -13.68
C LEU A 94 -7.35 -2.22 -14.90
N PRO A 95 -8.67 -2.23 -15.18
CA PRO A 95 -9.14 -2.76 -16.46
C PRO A 95 -8.37 -2.02 -17.53
N ASP A 96 -7.81 -2.74 -18.49
CA ASP A 96 -7.09 -2.17 -19.61
C ASP A 96 -7.86 -0.98 -20.19
N GLY A 97 -7.43 0.23 -19.83
CA GLY A 97 -7.63 1.42 -20.67
C GLY A 97 -6.75 1.37 -21.93
N HIS A 98 -6.15 0.21 -22.21
CA HIS A 98 -5.35 -0.10 -23.37
C HIS A 98 -6.00 -1.18 -24.25
N HIS A 99 -7.33 -1.13 -24.38
CA HIS A 99 -7.93 -1.50 -25.66
C HIS A 99 -7.91 -0.24 -26.55
N ASP A 100 -7.15 -0.32 -27.63
CA ASP A 100 -7.21 0.54 -28.83
C ASP A 100 -6.13 1.62 -29.03
N LEU A 101 -4.85 1.23 -29.12
CA LEU A 101 -3.86 1.96 -29.93
C LEU A 101 -2.85 1.05 -30.68
N SER A 102 -3.10 -0.26 -30.83
CA SER A 102 -2.15 -1.16 -31.52
C SER A 102 -2.64 -1.73 -32.84
N LYS A 103 -3.73 -1.22 -33.42
CA LYS A 103 -4.08 -1.45 -34.83
C LYS A 103 -4.87 -0.25 -35.34
N HIS A 104 -4.22 0.69 -36.02
CA HIS A 104 -4.62 1.30 -37.31
C HIS A 104 -3.46 2.15 -37.80
#